data_AF-A0A0K8VUE4-F1
#
_entry.id   AF-A0A0K8VUE4-F1
#
_cell.length_a   1.000
_cell.length_b   1.000
_cell.length_c   1.000
_cell.angle_alpha   90.00
_cell.angle_beta   90.00
_cell.angle_gamma   90.00
#
_symmetry.space_group_name_H-M   'P 1'
#
loop_
_entity.id
_entity.type
_entity.pdbx_description
1 polymer ?
#
loop_
_entity_poly.entity_id
_entity_poly.type
_entity_poly.pdbx_seq_one_letter_code
_entity_poly.pdbx_strand_id
1 'polypeptide(L)'
;MSTFGAEFEEVWPKPGTAIKLTEFGTNLLQKCLKVEKPVVSHIDIKSFIKKSSNFPVEFGTNTCRVISQPKERYPEIEKQIASAYPIIHERVLGLYLAFLEHKCKYGNDIERTFYNGMALTALVQRLLEKRCVVFMGADDNYLLLNGQEGFGGFHDVGTSAESGNLRLKHVLSYDEIKLSAFLSVSSHTEFLNDGNRFNCGVIEEDKSKIEPSGVIVGMIGGRFEVPDVMEWQ
;
A
#
# COMPACT_ATOMS: atom_id res chain seq x y z
N MET A 1 -21.89 13.24 25.59
CA MET A 1 -20.66 14.05 25.55
C MET A 1 -19.50 13.08 25.54
N SER A 2 -18.56 13.23 24.60
CA SER A 2 -17.35 12.41 24.53
C SER A 2 -16.64 12.41 25.90
N THR A 3 -16.17 11.25 26.35
CA THR A 3 -15.31 11.12 27.55
C THR A 3 -13.90 11.69 27.31
N PHE A 4 -13.59 12.03 26.07
CA PHE A 4 -12.35 12.65 25.66
C PHE A 4 -12.54 14.18 25.67
N GLY A 5 -11.55 14.93 26.15
CA GLY A 5 -11.65 16.39 26.35
C GLY A 5 -11.98 17.17 25.06
N ALA A 6 -12.20 18.49 25.18
CA ALA A 6 -12.59 19.34 24.04
C ALA A 6 -11.65 19.24 22.82
N GLU A 7 -10.39 18.91 23.06
CA GLU A 7 -9.35 18.69 22.03
C GLU A 7 -9.64 17.48 21.13
N PHE A 8 -10.37 16.47 21.60
CA PHE A 8 -10.72 15.28 20.80
C PHE A 8 -11.64 15.61 19.62
N GLU A 9 -12.48 16.63 19.78
CA GLU A 9 -13.38 17.11 18.73
C GLU A 9 -12.67 18.08 17.76
N GLU A 10 -11.41 18.48 18.06
CA GLU A 10 -10.65 19.35 17.17
C GLU A 10 -10.12 18.57 15.96
N VAL A 11 -10.41 19.07 14.76
CA VAL A 11 -9.80 18.56 13.53
C VAL A 11 -8.33 18.98 13.50
N TRP A 12 -7.44 18.02 13.73
CA TRP A 12 -5.99 18.22 13.65
C TRP A 12 -5.36 17.57 12.40
N PRO A 13 -4.50 18.29 11.65
CA PRO A 13 -4.20 19.71 11.78
C PRO A 13 -5.32 20.58 11.20
N LYS A 14 -5.52 21.77 11.78
CA LYS A 14 -6.59 22.71 11.42
C LYS A 14 -6.70 22.89 9.90
N PRO A 15 -7.93 22.98 9.34
CA PRO A 15 -8.13 23.28 7.93
C PRO A 15 -7.33 24.52 7.50
N GLY A 16 -6.70 24.47 6.33
CA GLY A 16 -5.85 25.56 5.83
C GLY A 16 -4.45 25.65 6.44
N THR A 17 -4.09 24.79 7.41
CA THR A 17 -2.70 24.70 7.90
C THR A 17 -1.77 24.33 6.75
N ALA A 18 -0.80 25.20 6.47
CA ALA A 18 0.21 24.99 5.45
C ALA A 18 1.23 23.93 5.86
N ILE A 19 1.64 23.09 4.91
CA ILE A 19 2.74 22.13 5.10
C ILE A 19 4.04 22.93 5.20
N LYS A 20 4.73 22.86 6.34
CA LYS A 20 6.05 23.47 6.51
C LYS A 20 7.12 22.48 6.06
N LEU A 21 7.77 22.79 4.94
CA LEU A 21 8.84 21.96 4.40
C LEU A 21 10.20 22.48 4.86
N THR A 22 11.08 21.56 5.25
CA THR A 22 12.50 21.84 5.47
C THR A 22 13.25 21.93 4.15
N GLU A 23 14.51 22.36 4.16
CA GLU A 23 15.37 22.32 2.98
C GLU A 23 15.53 20.87 2.48
N PHE A 24 15.68 19.91 3.40
CA PHE A 24 15.72 18.48 3.10
C PHE A 24 14.47 18.04 2.34
N GLY A 25 13.28 18.33 2.88
CA GLY A 25 12.01 17.96 2.26
C GLY A 25 11.79 18.63 0.91
N THR A 26 12.14 19.91 0.79
CA THR A 26 12.06 20.68 -0.45
C THR A 26 12.95 20.07 -1.54
N ASN A 27 14.18 19.71 -1.20
CA ASN A 27 15.12 19.08 -2.13
C ASN A 27 14.61 17.73 -2.66
N LEU A 28 13.98 16.91 -1.81
CA LEU A 28 13.38 15.65 -2.25
C LEU A 28 12.17 15.87 -3.16
N LEU A 29 11.29 16.83 -2.85
CA LEU A 29 10.14 17.15 -3.72
C LEU A 29 10.57 17.68 -5.09
N GLN A 30 11.63 18.49 -5.15
CA GLN A 30 12.17 18.99 -6.42
C GLN A 30 12.67 17.83 -7.31
N LYS A 31 13.21 16.76 -6.72
CA LYS A 31 13.59 15.56 -7.48
C LYS A 31 12.39 14.86 -8.10
N CYS A 32 11.21 14.92 -7.48
CA CYS A 32 9.98 14.33 -8.02
C CYS A 32 9.53 14.96 -9.35
N LEU A 33 9.89 16.23 -9.61
CA LEU A 33 9.58 16.89 -10.89
C LEU A 33 10.28 16.26 -12.09
N LYS A 34 11.37 15.53 -11.86
CA LYS A 34 12.16 14.86 -12.89
C LYS A 34 11.84 13.36 -13.03
N VAL A 35 10.88 12.85 -12.25
CA VAL A 35 10.51 11.44 -12.29
C VAL A 35 9.77 11.17 -13.60
N GLU A 36 10.29 10.24 -14.38
CA GLU A 36 9.63 9.77 -15.60
C GLU A 36 8.31 9.10 -15.24
N LYS A 37 7.23 9.53 -15.91
CA LYS A 37 5.92 8.91 -15.75
C LYS A 37 5.87 7.62 -16.58
N PRO A 38 5.21 6.55 -16.07
CA PRO A 38 5.05 5.33 -16.84
C PRO A 38 4.30 5.62 -18.15
N VAL A 39 4.79 5.04 -19.25
CA VAL A 39 4.17 5.14 -20.57
C VAL A 39 2.98 4.18 -20.61
N VAL A 40 1.77 4.71 -20.49
CA VAL A 40 0.53 3.93 -20.46
C VAL A 40 -0.07 3.69 -21.86
N SER A 41 0.56 4.18 -22.93
CA SER A 41 0.04 4.07 -24.30
C SER A 41 0.14 2.67 -24.90
N HIS A 42 0.90 1.76 -24.28
CA HIS A 42 1.02 0.37 -24.73
C HIS A 42 1.10 -0.58 -23.54
N ILE A 43 -0.01 -1.26 -23.24
CA ILE A 43 -0.06 -2.30 -22.22
C ILE A 43 0.16 -3.66 -22.89
N ASP A 44 1.23 -4.36 -22.51
CA ASP A 44 1.45 -5.74 -22.95
C ASP A 44 0.71 -6.71 -22.02
N ILE A 45 -0.50 -7.09 -22.46
CA ILE A 45 -1.34 -8.02 -21.70
C ILE A 45 -0.70 -9.41 -21.52
N LYS A 46 0.14 -9.87 -22.46
CA LYS A 46 0.82 -11.17 -22.34
C LYS A 46 1.87 -11.13 -21.24
N SER A 47 2.65 -10.03 -21.19
CA SER A 47 3.60 -9.79 -20.11
C SER A 47 2.88 -9.65 -18.76
N PHE A 48 1.74 -8.96 -18.73
CA PHE A 48 0.92 -8.86 -17.51
C PHE A 48 0.40 -10.22 -17.04
N ILE A 49 -0.12 -11.06 -17.93
CA ILE A 49 -0.55 -12.43 -17.61
C ILE A 49 0.64 -13.24 -17.06
N LYS A 50 1.82 -13.16 -17.70
CA LYS A 50 3.03 -13.84 -17.23
C LYS A 50 3.44 -13.36 -15.83
N LYS A 51 3.40 -12.05 -15.58
CA LYS A 51 3.67 -11.46 -14.26
C LYS A 51 2.68 -11.96 -13.20
N SER A 52 1.39 -11.99 -13.54
CA SER A 52 0.35 -12.53 -12.65
C SER A 52 0.57 -14.02 -12.37
N SER A 53 0.96 -14.83 -13.36
CA SER A 53 1.20 -16.26 -13.16
C SER A 53 2.46 -16.57 -12.36
N ASN A 54 3.42 -15.65 -12.36
CA ASN A 54 4.62 -15.72 -11.52
C ASN A 54 4.45 -14.98 -10.19
N PHE A 55 3.22 -14.60 -9.82
CA PHE A 55 2.99 -13.95 -8.54
C PHE A 55 3.37 -14.95 -7.42
N PRO A 56 4.17 -14.53 -6.42
CA PRO A 56 4.75 -15.45 -5.45
C PRO A 56 3.78 -16.24 -4.57
N VAL A 57 2.55 -15.75 -4.43
CA VAL A 57 1.49 -16.39 -3.63
C VAL A 57 0.34 -16.77 -4.54
N GLU A 58 -0.26 -17.93 -4.29
CA GLU A 58 -1.36 -18.43 -5.12
C GLU A 58 -2.62 -17.55 -4.98
N PHE A 59 -3.26 -17.28 -6.11
CA PHE A 59 -4.59 -16.66 -6.11
C PHE A 59 -5.63 -17.71 -5.73
N GLY A 60 -6.60 -17.35 -4.88
CA GLY A 60 -7.65 -18.28 -4.45
C GLY A 60 -8.54 -18.82 -5.58
N THR A 61 -8.57 -18.14 -6.74
CA THR A 61 -9.21 -18.65 -7.97
C THR A 61 -8.63 -17.99 -9.21
N ASN A 62 -8.69 -18.69 -10.35
CA ASN A 62 -8.34 -18.13 -11.65
C ASN A 62 -9.53 -17.50 -12.40
N THR A 63 -10.77 -17.74 -11.97
CA THR A 63 -11.98 -17.34 -12.72
C THR A 63 -12.05 -15.85 -13.02
N CYS A 64 -11.56 -15.01 -12.09
CA CYS A 64 -11.52 -13.55 -12.25
C CYS A 64 -10.17 -13.03 -12.81
N ARG A 65 -9.18 -13.89 -13.04
CA ARG A 65 -7.88 -13.47 -13.56
C ARG A 65 -7.97 -13.21 -15.06
N VAL A 66 -7.14 -12.28 -15.54
CA VAL A 66 -7.04 -11.91 -16.97
C VAL A 66 -6.80 -13.11 -17.88
N ILE A 67 -6.02 -14.10 -17.42
CA ILE A 67 -5.74 -15.33 -18.18
C ILE A 67 -6.98 -16.16 -18.51
N SER A 68 -8.04 -16.04 -17.70
CA SER A 68 -9.30 -16.76 -17.86
C SER A 68 -10.40 -15.91 -18.52
N GLN A 69 -10.11 -14.65 -18.86
CA GLN A 69 -11.10 -13.79 -19.52
C GLN A 69 -11.10 -13.96 -21.04
N PRO A 70 -12.26 -13.80 -21.71
CA PRO A 70 -12.35 -13.75 -23.17
C PRO A 70 -11.41 -12.72 -23.77
N LYS A 71 -10.76 -13.06 -24.90
CA LYS A 71 -9.76 -12.18 -25.55
C LYS A 71 -10.38 -10.91 -26.09
N GLU A 72 -11.67 -10.94 -26.40
CA GLU A 72 -12.46 -9.81 -26.86
C GLU A 72 -12.50 -8.68 -25.82
N ARG A 73 -12.29 -9.00 -24.54
CA ARG A 73 -12.26 -8.04 -23.43
C ARG A 73 -10.88 -7.41 -23.20
N TYR A 74 -9.83 -7.92 -23.85
CA TYR A 74 -8.46 -7.45 -23.63
C TYR A 74 -8.29 -5.94 -23.84
N PRO A 75 -8.91 -5.30 -24.86
CA PRO A 75 -8.81 -3.84 -25.02
C PRO A 75 -9.35 -3.06 -23.82
N GLU A 76 -10.39 -3.55 -23.14
CA GLU A 76 -10.94 -2.88 -21.94
C GLU A 76 -10.12 -3.19 -20.70
N ILE A 77 -9.62 -4.43 -20.57
CA ILE A 77 -8.70 -4.82 -19.50
C ILE A 77 -7.39 -4.01 -19.57
N GLU A 78 -6.87 -3.73 -20.76
CA GLU A 78 -5.69 -2.88 -20.95
C GLU A 78 -5.92 -1.46 -20.41
N LYS A 79 -7.11 -0.88 -20.63
CA LYS A 79 -7.47 0.42 -20.03
C LYS A 79 -7.54 0.35 -18.50
N GLN A 80 -8.11 -0.73 -17.95
CA GLN A 80 -8.15 -0.95 -16.50
C GLN A 80 -6.74 -1.03 -15.91
N ILE A 81 -5.85 -1.82 -16.52
CA ILE A 81 -4.43 -1.94 -16.11
C ILE A 81 -3.74 -0.56 -16.17
N ALA A 82 -3.93 0.19 -17.25
CA ALA A 82 -3.37 1.53 -17.42
C ALA A 82 -3.90 2.54 -16.40
N SER A 83 -5.07 2.28 -15.84
CA SER A 83 -5.74 3.16 -14.88
C SER A 83 -5.37 2.89 -13.42
N ALA A 84 -4.49 1.91 -13.15
CA ALA A 84 -4.07 1.61 -11.79
C ALA A 84 -3.03 2.63 -11.29
N TYR A 85 -3.32 3.32 -10.19
CA TYR A 85 -2.37 4.29 -9.59
C TYR A 85 -2.47 4.37 -8.07
N PRO A 86 -1.34 4.67 -7.39
CA PRO A 86 -1.35 5.02 -5.97
C PRO A 86 -1.99 6.40 -5.75
N ILE A 87 -2.76 6.53 -4.67
CA ILE A 87 -3.40 7.77 -4.22
C ILE A 87 -2.81 8.12 -2.86
N ILE A 88 -2.29 9.34 -2.75
CA ILE A 88 -1.72 9.89 -1.52
C ILE A 88 -2.24 11.31 -1.34
N HIS A 89 -2.71 11.62 -0.15
CA HIS A 89 -3.09 12.99 0.19
C HIS A 89 -1.83 13.86 0.35
N GLU A 90 -1.84 15.11 -0.13
CA GLU A 90 -0.66 15.99 -0.11
C GLU A 90 0.00 16.16 1.27
N ARG A 91 -0.81 16.24 2.33
CA ARG A 91 -0.34 16.33 3.73
C ARG A 91 0.47 15.10 4.16
N VAL A 92 0.12 13.93 3.63
CA VAL A 92 0.84 12.68 3.89
C VAL A 92 2.21 12.71 3.20
N LEU A 93 2.37 13.39 2.06
CA LEU A 93 3.69 13.62 1.47
C LEU A 93 4.58 14.44 2.42
N GLY A 94 4.02 15.46 3.08
CA GLY A 94 4.72 16.19 4.14
C GLY A 94 5.18 15.28 5.28
N LEU A 95 4.31 14.37 5.73
CA LEU A 95 4.64 13.35 6.74
C LEU A 95 5.76 12.41 6.28
N TYR A 96 5.72 11.93 5.03
CA TYR A 96 6.74 11.04 4.48
C TYR A 96 8.11 11.71 4.39
N LEU A 97 8.15 12.99 4.03
CA LEU A 97 9.39 13.78 4.00
C LEU A 97 9.95 13.98 5.41
N ALA A 98 9.09 14.33 6.38
CA ALA A 98 9.48 14.47 7.78
C ALA A 98 9.99 13.13 8.35
N PHE A 99 9.36 12.02 7.99
CA PHE A 99 9.81 10.68 8.36
C PHE A 99 11.21 10.38 7.82
N LEU A 100 11.47 10.59 6.53
CA LEU A 100 12.80 10.35 5.95
C LEU A 100 13.87 11.23 6.60
N GLU A 101 13.58 12.51 6.82
CA GLU A 101 14.50 13.42 7.50
C GLU A 101 14.79 12.96 8.93
N HIS A 102 13.73 12.60 9.66
CA HIS A 102 13.84 12.12 11.03
C HIS A 102 14.66 10.83 11.12
N LYS A 103 14.37 9.83 10.27
CA LYS A 103 15.09 8.55 10.26
C LYS A 103 16.55 8.72 9.85
N CYS A 104 16.86 9.63 8.93
CA CYS A 104 18.26 9.94 8.56
C CYS A 104 19.03 10.62 9.70
N LYS A 105 18.38 11.50 10.48
CA LYS A 105 19.04 12.30 11.51
C LYS A 105 19.11 11.62 12.88
N TYR A 106 18.07 10.89 13.24
CA TYR A 106 17.85 10.37 14.59
C TYR A 106 17.61 8.86 14.66
N GLY A 107 17.44 8.19 13.52
CA GLY A 107 17.31 6.73 13.49
C GLY A 107 18.55 6.05 14.03
N ASN A 108 18.47 4.74 14.30
CA ASN A 108 19.64 3.94 14.68
C ASN A 108 20.59 3.70 13.48
N ASP A 109 21.71 2.99 13.68
CA ASP A 109 22.70 2.74 12.62
C ASP A 109 22.11 2.03 11.39
N ILE A 110 21.17 1.09 11.61
CA ILE A 110 20.49 0.35 10.54
C ILE A 110 19.59 1.32 9.77
N GLU A 111 18.73 2.06 10.47
CA GLU A 111 17.79 2.99 9.86
C GLU A 111 18.50 4.11 9.10
N ARG A 112 19.50 4.76 9.71
CA ARG A 112 20.23 5.84 9.04
C ARG A 112 20.89 5.33 7.76
N THR A 113 21.51 4.16 7.81
CA THR A 113 22.11 3.54 6.62
C THR A 113 21.06 3.22 5.57
N PHE A 114 19.91 2.70 6.00
CA PHE A 114 18.84 2.24 5.12
C PHE A 114 18.11 3.39 4.40
N TYR A 115 17.79 4.47 5.11
CA TYR A 115 17.05 5.61 4.56
C TYR A 115 17.95 6.68 3.93
N ASN A 116 19.27 6.63 4.16
CA ASN A 116 20.18 7.62 3.61
C ASN A 116 20.09 7.69 2.08
N GLY A 117 19.79 8.88 1.57
CA GLY A 117 19.65 9.13 0.14
C GLY A 117 18.39 8.55 -0.52
N MET A 118 17.48 7.94 0.24
CA MET A 118 16.23 7.41 -0.29
C MET A 118 15.37 8.53 -0.88
N ALA A 119 14.92 8.35 -2.13
CA ALA A 119 14.00 9.26 -2.78
C ALA A 119 12.57 9.08 -2.23
N LEU A 120 11.75 10.14 -2.28
CA LEU A 120 10.34 10.05 -1.88
C LEU A 120 9.56 8.98 -2.67
N THR A 121 9.78 8.89 -3.98
CA THR A 121 9.17 7.85 -4.82
C THR A 121 9.65 6.44 -4.47
N ALA A 122 10.89 6.28 -4.02
CA ALA A 122 11.40 5.00 -3.55
C ALA A 122 10.75 4.57 -2.23
N LEU A 123 10.49 5.52 -1.32
CA LEU A 123 9.69 5.23 -0.12
C LEU A 123 8.27 4.81 -0.49
N VAL A 124 7.58 5.55 -1.38
CA VAL A 124 6.23 5.17 -1.84
C VAL A 124 6.22 3.78 -2.48
N GLN A 125 7.18 3.48 -3.35
CA GLN A 125 7.30 2.16 -3.97
C GLN A 125 7.49 1.07 -2.91
N ARG A 126 8.35 1.32 -1.91
CA ARG A 126 8.59 0.40 -0.81
C ARG A 126 7.33 0.14 0.02
N LEU A 127 6.56 1.18 0.34
CA LEU A 127 5.30 1.07 1.07
C LEU A 127 4.24 0.24 0.32
N LEU A 128 4.38 0.04 -0.99
CA LEU A 128 3.55 -0.86 -1.80
C LEU A 128 4.13 -2.27 -1.87
N GLU A 129 5.43 -2.40 -2.17
CA GLU A 129 6.06 -3.68 -2.50
C GLU A 129 6.45 -4.54 -1.31
N LYS A 130 6.69 -3.93 -0.14
CA LYS A 130 7.22 -4.65 1.04
C LYS A 130 6.15 -5.00 2.08
N ARG A 131 4.88 -4.85 1.71
CA ARG A 131 3.75 -5.32 2.52
C ARG A 131 3.73 -6.84 2.58
N CYS A 132 3.27 -7.35 3.71
CA CYS A 132 2.85 -8.73 3.81
C CYS A 132 1.59 -8.94 2.97
N VAL A 133 1.38 -10.17 2.49
CA VAL A 133 0.11 -10.59 1.89
C VAL A 133 -0.99 -10.62 2.95
N VAL A 134 -0.64 -11.09 4.15
CA VAL A 134 -1.50 -11.05 5.34
C VAL A 134 -0.70 -10.45 6.48
N PHE A 135 -1.32 -9.55 7.26
CA PHE A 135 -0.80 -9.03 8.52
C PHE A 135 -1.99 -8.64 9.41
N MET A 136 -2.32 -9.46 10.41
CA MET A 136 -3.60 -9.33 11.14
C MET A 136 -3.59 -9.95 12.55
N GLY A 137 -4.64 -9.65 13.33
CA GLY A 137 -4.87 -10.21 14.67
C GLY A 137 -4.00 -9.57 15.76
N ALA A 138 -4.12 -10.02 17.01
CA ALA A 138 -3.36 -9.45 18.13
C ALA A 138 -1.90 -9.96 18.20
N ASP A 139 -1.62 -11.11 17.61
CA ASP A 139 -0.28 -11.73 17.64
C ASP A 139 0.56 -11.41 16.38
N ASP A 140 0.14 -10.45 15.56
CA ASP A 140 0.79 -10.15 14.27
C ASP A 140 0.90 -11.39 13.36
N ASN A 141 -0.19 -12.14 13.16
CA ASN A 141 -0.17 -13.25 12.20
C ASN A 141 0.12 -12.70 10.80
N TYR A 142 1.12 -13.28 10.13
CA TYR A 142 1.60 -12.79 8.85
C TYR A 142 1.79 -13.89 7.81
N LEU A 143 1.62 -13.50 6.54
CA LEU A 143 2.06 -14.21 5.35
C LEU A 143 2.90 -13.24 4.51
N LEU A 144 4.19 -13.54 4.35
CA LEU A 144 5.10 -12.74 3.55
C LEU A 144 4.94 -13.05 2.06
N LEU A 145 5.38 -12.13 1.19
CA LEU A 145 5.34 -12.35 -0.26
C LEU A 145 6.15 -13.57 -0.71
N ASN A 146 7.16 -14.02 0.03
CA ASN A 146 7.90 -15.24 -0.32
C ASN A 146 7.19 -16.54 0.14
N GLY A 147 5.94 -16.46 0.61
CA GLY A 147 5.15 -17.60 1.09
C GLY A 147 5.43 -18.00 2.54
N GLN A 148 6.32 -17.30 3.25
CA GLN A 148 6.59 -17.61 4.64
C GLN A 148 5.51 -17.08 5.57
N GLU A 149 5.10 -17.92 6.50
CA GLU A 149 4.08 -17.61 7.50
C GLU A 149 4.67 -17.60 8.91
N GLY A 150 4.02 -16.87 9.80
CA GLY A 150 4.39 -16.81 11.20
C GLY A 150 3.54 -15.82 11.99
N PHE A 151 3.99 -15.52 13.20
CA PHE A 151 3.37 -14.53 14.07
C PHE A 151 4.46 -13.79 14.87
N GLY A 152 4.17 -12.57 15.30
CA GLY A 152 5.08 -11.74 16.10
C GLY A 152 6.35 -11.28 15.37
N GLY A 153 7.31 -10.75 16.15
CA GLY A 153 8.65 -10.35 15.67
C GLY A 153 8.72 -9.02 14.90
N PHE A 154 7.58 -8.41 14.54
CA PHE A 154 7.56 -7.14 13.81
C PHE A 154 8.09 -5.95 14.62
N HIS A 155 8.06 -6.02 15.96
CA HIS A 155 8.67 -5.02 16.83
C HIS A 155 10.18 -4.90 16.67
N ASP A 156 10.85 -5.97 16.23
CA ASP A 156 12.30 -6.00 16.08
C ASP A 156 12.76 -5.45 14.71
N VAL A 157 11.86 -5.31 13.73
CA VAL A 157 12.18 -4.89 12.36
C VAL A 157 12.76 -3.48 12.34
N GLY A 158 14.00 -3.34 11.85
CA GLY A 158 14.71 -2.07 11.85
C GLY A 158 15.49 -1.77 13.13
N THR A 159 15.52 -2.70 14.09
CA THR A 159 16.36 -2.64 15.29
C THR A 159 17.56 -3.61 15.17
N SER A 160 18.49 -3.58 16.13
CA SER A 160 19.59 -4.56 16.17
C SER A 160 19.13 -6.00 16.41
N ALA A 161 17.89 -6.22 16.85
CA ALA A 161 17.30 -7.53 17.07
C ALA A 161 16.67 -8.14 15.81
N GLU A 162 16.58 -7.39 14.69
CA GLU A 162 15.97 -7.90 13.46
C GLU A 162 16.64 -9.19 12.97
N SER A 163 15.84 -10.18 12.56
CA SER A 163 16.34 -11.52 12.25
C SER A 163 15.57 -12.19 11.12
N GLY A 164 16.19 -13.22 10.52
CA GLY A 164 15.57 -13.97 9.42
C GLY A 164 15.10 -13.08 8.27
N ASN A 165 13.85 -13.27 7.87
CA ASN A 165 13.17 -12.47 6.84
C ASN A 165 12.38 -11.27 7.40
N LEU A 166 12.24 -11.16 8.72
CA LEU A 166 11.70 -9.99 9.41
C LEU A 166 12.82 -8.97 9.63
N ARG A 167 13.28 -8.40 8.52
CA ARG A 167 14.31 -7.36 8.48
C ARG A 167 13.79 -6.17 7.69
N LEU A 168 14.25 -4.98 8.05
CA LEU A 168 13.82 -3.75 7.39
C LEU A 168 14.02 -3.82 5.87
N LYS A 169 15.10 -4.43 5.39
CA LYS A 169 15.33 -4.61 3.95
C LYS A 169 14.25 -5.44 3.21
N HIS A 170 13.51 -6.28 3.93
CA HIS A 170 12.61 -7.29 3.36
C HIS A 170 11.13 -7.00 3.59
N VAL A 171 10.79 -6.44 4.74
CA VAL A 171 9.42 -6.13 5.15
C VAL A 171 9.33 -4.69 5.69
N LEU A 172 8.11 -4.18 5.85
CA LEU A 172 7.88 -2.89 6.49
C LEU A 172 8.09 -2.99 8.01
N SER A 173 8.70 -1.96 8.62
CA SER A 173 8.66 -1.78 10.07
C SER A 173 7.31 -1.25 10.54
N TYR A 174 7.01 -1.31 11.84
CA TYR A 174 5.78 -0.74 12.40
C TYR A 174 5.54 0.73 12.03
N ASP A 175 6.59 1.55 11.98
CA ASP A 175 6.47 2.94 11.54
C ASP A 175 6.07 3.03 10.07
N GLU A 176 6.66 2.20 9.21
CA GLU A 176 6.32 2.17 7.80
C GLU A 176 4.91 1.60 7.55
N ILE A 177 4.45 0.64 8.35
CA ILE A 177 3.09 0.11 8.25
C ILE A 177 2.08 1.24 8.52
N LYS A 178 2.30 2.09 9.54
CA LYS A 178 1.47 3.30 9.78
C LYS A 178 1.46 4.24 8.58
N LEU A 179 2.64 4.52 8.01
CA LEU A 179 2.73 5.35 6.81
C LEU A 179 1.96 4.74 5.63
N SER A 180 2.04 3.42 5.47
CA SER A 180 1.39 2.68 4.40
C SER A 180 -0.15 2.73 4.49
N ALA A 181 -0.71 2.93 5.69
CA ALA A 181 -2.15 3.06 5.88
C ALA A 181 -2.73 4.30 5.16
N PHE A 182 -1.93 5.34 4.96
CA PHE A 182 -2.31 6.55 4.22
C PHE A 182 -2.10 6.46 2.70
N LEU A 183 -1.60 5.32 2.21
CA LEU A 183 -1.34 5.07 0.80
C LEU A 183 -2.42 4.13 0.25
N SER A 184 -3.35 4.70 -0.49
CA SER A 184 -4.40 3.97 -1.18
C SER A 184 -3.98 3.60 -2.59
N VAL A 185 -4.63 2.62 -3.19
CA VAL A 185 -4.46 2.28 -4.62
C VAL A 185 -5.83 2.28 -5.28
N SER A 186 -5.92 2.84 -6.49
CA SER A 186 -7.16 2.85 -7.26
C SER A 186 -6.97 2.27 -8.65
N SER A 187 -8.05 1.74 -9.21
CA SER A 187 -8.15 1.31 -10.59
C SER A 187 -9.60 1.42 -11.06
N HIS A 188 -9.81 1.74 -12.34
CA HIS A 188 -11.05 1.37 -13.00
C HIS A 188 -11.13 -0.15 -13.11
N THR A 189 -12.33 -0.69 -12.91
CA THR A 189 -12.56 -2.14 -12.84
C THR A 189 -13.92 -2.45 -13.46
N GLU A 190 -13.96 -3.50 -14.30
CA GLU A 190 -15.22 -4.17 -14.64
C GLU A 190 -15.59 -5.16 -13.54
N PHE A 191 -16.81 -5.09 -13.03
CA PHE A 191 -17.26 -6.02 -11.99
C PHE A 191 -17.81 -7.29 -12.63
N LEU A 192 -17.32 -8.43 -12.16
CA LEU A 192 -17.71 -9.75 -12.69
C LEU A 192 -18.86 -10.37 -11.89
N ASN A 193 -19.12 -9.89 -10.68
CA ASN A 193 -20.14 -10.33 -9.74
C ASN A 193 -20.44 -9.21 -8.73
N ASP A 194 -21.32 -9.48 -7.76
CA ASP A 194 -21.79 -8.55 -6.75
C ASP A 194 -20.79 -8.27 -5.61
N GLY A 195 -19.62 -8.93 -5.61
CA GLY A 195 -18.61 -8.78 -4.57
C GLY A 195 -18.93 -9.51 -3.26
N ASN A 196 -19.95 -10.37 -3.22
CA ASN A 196 -20.28 -11.14 -2.03
C ASN A 196 -19.09 -12.02 -1.60
N ARG A 197 -18.72 -11.96 -0.31
CA ARG A 197 -17.58 -12.70 0.25
C ARG A 197 -17.67 -14.22 0.10
N PHE A 198 -18.88 -14.76 -0.10
CA PHE A 198 -19.14 -16.19 -0.30
C PHE A 198 -19.36 -16.57 -1.76
N ASN A 199 -19.26 -15.62 -2.71
CA ASN A 199 -19.44 -15.89 -4.13
C ASN A 199 -18.36 -16.80 -4.73
N CYS A 200 -17.20 -16.94 -4.08
CA CYS A 200 -16.11 -17.83 -4.50
C CYS A 200 -15.63 -17.61 -5.96
N GLY A 201 -15.79 -16.39 -6.48
CA GLY A 201 -15.36 -16.02 -7.84
C GLY A 201 -16.25 -16.55 -8.96
N VAL A 202 -17.51 -16.90 -8.68
CA VAL A 202 -18.51 -17.17 -9.71
C VAL A 202 -18.82 -15.87 -10.47
N ILE A 203 -18.98 -15.96 -11.79
CA ILE A 203 -19.30 -14.82 -12.65
C ILE A 203 -20.82 -14.70 -12.74
N GLU A 204 -21.36 -13.49 -12.57
CA GLU A 204 -22.78 -13.22 -12.81
C GLU A 204 -23.01 -13.08 -14.33
N GLU A 205 -23.83 -13.96 -14.88
CA GLU A 205 -24.21 -13.96 -16.29
C GLU A 205 -25.24 -12.87 -16.58
N ASP A 206 -26.19 -12.66 -15.68
CA ASP A 206 -27.21 -11.62 -15.78
C ASP A 206 -26.66 -10.28 -15.27
N LYS A 207 -26.08 -9.51 -16.19
CA LYS A 207 -25.48 -8.20 -15.89
C LYS A 207 -26.46 -7.16 -15.35
N SER A 208 -27.77 -7.40 -15.38
CA SER A 208 -28.74 -6.50 -14.75
C SER A 208 -28.73 -6.56 -13.21
N LYS A 209 -28.11 -7.59 -12.63
CA LYS A 209 -28.04 -7.80 -11.17
C LYS A 209 -26.83 -7.17 -10.50
N ILE A 210 -25.90 -6.63 -11.29
CA ILE A 210 -24.65 -6.05 -10.80
C ILE A 210 -24.37 -4.72 -11.48
N GLU A 211 -23.58 -3.88 -10.82
CA GLU A 211 -22.95 -2.76 -11.51
C GLU A 211 -21.94 -3.31 -12.52
N PRO A 212 -21.91 -2.83 -13.78
CA PRO A 212 -21.03 -3.39 -14.80
C PRO A 212 -19.57 -2.93 -14.66
N SER A 213 -19.35 -1.72 -14.15
CA SER A 213 -18.02 -1.14 -13.99
C SER A 213 -18.01 -0.02 -12.95
N GLY A 214 -16.83 0.27 -12.42
CA GLY A 214 -16.64 1.38 -11.50
C GLY A 214 -15.17 1.63 -11.19
N VAL A 215 -14.92 2.40 -10.14
CA VAL A 215 -13.59 2.65 -9.61
C VAL A 215 -13.48 1.94 -8.27
N ILE A 216 -12.50 1.04 -8.13
CA ILE A 216 -12.14 0.49 -6.84
C ILE A 216 -11.07 1.38 -6.23
N VAL A 217 -11.19 1.66 -4.93
CA VAL A 217 -10.16 2.30 -4.12
C VAL A 217 -9.88 1.40 -2.92
N GLY A 218 -8.68 0.80 -2.88
CA GLY A 218 -8.20 0.06 -1.73
C GLY A 218 -7.74 1.02 -0.66
N MET A 219 -8.52 1.10 0.42
CA MET A 219 -8.22 1.91 1.61
C MET A 219 -7.92 1.01 2.80
N ILE A 220 -6.96 1.42 3.63
CA ILE A 220 -6.54 0.67 4.81
C ILE A 220 -7.33 1.21 6.01
N GLY A 221 -8.01 0.32 6.73
CA GLY A 221 -8.68 0.65 7.98
C GLY A 221 -7.71 0.65 9.16
N GLY A 222 -8.12 1.28 10.27
CA GLY A 222 -7.33 1.29 11.50
C GLY A 222 -7.25 -0.10 12.15
N ARG A 223 -6.10 -0.39 12.75
CA ARG A 223 -5.79 -1.63 13.47
C ARG A 223 -5.52 -1.29 14.94
N PHE A 224 -6.33 -1.84 15.83
CA PHE A 224 -6.33 -1.59 17.27
C PHE A 224 -6.05 -2.86 18.09
N GLU A 225 -5.61 -3.94 17.44
CA GLU A 225 -5.48 -5.26 18.07
C GLU A 225 -4.20 -5.41 18.88
N VAL A 226 -3.21 -4.54 18.68
CA VAL A 226 -1.89 -4.62 19.34
C VAL A 226 -1.64 -3.33 20.12
N PRO A 227 -1.42 -3.40 21.44
CA PRO A 227 -1.13 -2.24 22.26
C PRO A 227 0.12 -1.49 21.80
N ASP A 228 0.08 -0.16 21.98
CA ASP A 228 1.20 0.76 21.76
C ASP A 228 1.81 0.72 20.36
N VAL A 229 1.08 0.27 19.35
CA VAL A 229 1.47 0.36 17.93
C VAL A 229 0.27 0.72 17.05
N MET A 230 0.53 1.06 15.78
CA MET A 230 -0.50 1.39 14.80
C MET A 230 -1.48 2.47 15.32
N GLU A 231 -2.78 2.30 15.14
CA GLU A 231 -3.82 3.24 15.55
C GLU A 231 -4.15 3.17 17.06
N TRP A 232 -3.56 2.24 17.82
CA TRP A 232 -3.69 2.24 19.28
C TRP A 232 -2.94 3.42 19.93
N GLN A 233 -1.83 3.87 19.33
CA GLN A 233 -1.01 4.98 19.83
C GLN A 233 -1.69 6.34 19.69
#